data_AF-A0A7C3T4B7-F1
#
_entry.id   AF-A0A7C3T4B7-F1
#
_cell.length_a   1.000
_cell.length_b   1.000
_cell.length_c   1.000
_cell.angle_alpha   90.00
_cell.angle_beta   90.00
_cell.angle_gamma   90.00
#
_symmetry.space_group_name_H-M   'P 1'
#
loop_
_entity.id
_entity.type
_entity.pdbx_description
1 polymer ?
#
loop_
_entity_poly.entity_id
_entity_poly.type
_entity_poly.pdbx_seq_one_letter_code
_entity_poly.pdbx_strand_id
1 'polypeptide(L)'
;TAFAVAGKALDLHLVPEAVVFLGEVPLVPFQPPGSQELAEAIVPYLEDYDAVLLENHGVICWGSDLEQAYHRLETVEFCAAVTLYAQMLGGARELPAEHLQNLLAVRRMMKGRP
;
A
#
# COMPACT_ATOMS: atom_id res chain seq x y z
N THR A 1 8.77 -0.26 6.50
CA THR A 1 8.95 0.71 7.61
C THR A 1 9.70 1.99 7.26
N ALA A 2 10.81 1.96 6.51
CA ALA A 2 11.58 3.18 6.22
C ALA A 2 10.75 4.34 5.63
N PHE A 3 9.79 4.05 4.75
CA PHE A 3 8.84 5.02 4.20
C PHE A 3 7.97 5.68 5.27
N ALA A 4 7.43 4.88 6.19
CA ALA A 4 6.61 5.38 7.29
C ALA A 4 7.39 6.30 8.25
N VAL A 5 8.67 6.00 8.50
CA VAL A 5 9.58 6.87 9.28
C VAL A 5 9.96 8.12 8.48
N ALA A 6 10.05 8.03 7.16
CA ALA A 6 10.37 9.15 6.28
C ALA A 6 9.17 10.06 5.97
N GLY A 7 7.97 9.78 6.51
CA GLY A 7 6.76 10.53 6.21
C GLY A 7 6.29 10.37 4.76
N LYS A 8 6.53 9.19 4.16
CA LYS A 8 6.18 8.91 2.75
C LYS A 8 5.19 7.75 2.63
N ALA A 9 4.18 7.93 1.78
CA ALA A 9 3.31 6.85 1.31
C ALA A 9 4.04 5.96 0.28
N LEU A 10 3.39 4.85 -0.10
CA LEU A 10 3.75 4.06 -1.28
C LEU A 10 2.64 4.24 -2.34
N ASP A 11 2.77 5.30 -3.12
CA ASP A 11 1.79 5.80 -4.08
C ASP A 11 2.30 5.81 -5.52
N LEU A 12 3.45 5.16 -5.78
CA LEU A 12 4.01 5.02 -7.13
C LEU A 12 3.56 3.73 -7.81
N HIS A 13 3.11 3.84 -9.06
CA HIS A 13 2.69 2.71 -9.87
C HIS A 13 3.86 2.12 -10.65
N LEU A 14 4.71 1.34 -9.98
CA LEU A 14 5.98 0.86 -10.57
C LEU A 14 5.90 -0.54 -11.18
N VAL A 15 5.14 -1.44 -10.56
CA VAL A 15 5.09 -2.86 -10.91
C VAL A 15 3.63 -3.28 -11.15
N PRO A 16 3.26 -3.82 -12.32
CA PRO A 16 1.87 -4.12 -12.65
C PRO A 16 1.16 -5.03 -11.64
N GLU A 17 1.86 -6.06 -11.15
CA GLU A 17 1.36 -7.00 -10.16
C GLU A 17 1.00 -6.29 -8.85
N ALA A 18 1.86 -5.38 -8.38
CA ALA A 18 1.60 -4.58 -7.19
C ALA A 18 0.34 -3.71 -7.34
N VAL A 19 0.16 -3.08 -8.50
CA VAL A 19 -1.05 -2.30 -8.80
C VAL A 19 -2.29 -3.16 -8.72
N VAL A 20 -2.24 -4.39 -9.27
CA VAL A 20 -3.39 -5.29 -9.27
C VAL A 20 -3.70 -5.82 -7.86
N PHE A 21 -2.70 -6.35 -7.16
CA PHE A 21 -2.89 -7.08 -5.91
C PHE A 21 -3.00 -6.18 -4.68
N LEU A 22 -2.37 -5.00 -4.68
CA LEU A 22 -2.30 -4.12 -3.52
C LEU A 22 -2.84 -2.72 -3.79
N GLY A 23 -2.49 -2.11 -4.93
CA GLY A 23 -2.75 -0.69 -5.18
C GLY A 23 -1.83 0.22 -4.36
N GLU A 24 -2.29 1.43 -4.05
CA GLU A 24 -1.57 2.41 -3.25
C GLU A 24 -1.61 2.06 -1.75
N VAL A 25 -0.59 2.47 -0.99
CA VAL A 25 -0.51 2.34 0.47
C VAL A 25 -0.32 3.72 1.08
N PRO A 26 -1.40 4.35 1.60
CA PRO A 26 -1.34 5.69 2.15
C PRO A 26 -0.63 5.71 3.51
N LEU A 27 -0.25 6.91 3.94
CA LEU A 27 0.36 7.14 5.25
C LEU A 27 -0.68 7.72 6.22
N VAL A 28 -0.99 6.98 7.28
CA VAL A 28 -1.80 7.45 8.40
C VAL A 28 -0.93 8.30 9.32
N PRO A 29 -1.36 9.54 9.66
CA PRO A 29 -0.63 10.42 10.58
C PRO A 29 -0.38 9.76 11.93
N PHE A 30 0.72 10.14 12.57
CA PHE A 30 1.13 9.55 13.85
C PHE A 30 0.04 9.68 14.92
N GLN A 31 -0.25 8.55 15.57
CA GLN A 31 -1.00 8.47 16.82
C GLN A 31 -0.25 7.53 17.78
N PRO A 32 -0.44 7.67 19.10
CA PRO A 32 0.21 6.78 20.08
C PRO A 32 -0.17 5.30 19.85
N PRO A 33 0.76 4.35 20.03
CA PRO A 33 0.49 2.94 19.82
C PRO A 33 -0.55 2.42 20.82
N GLY A 34 -1.50 1.61 20.34
CA GLY A 34 -2.57 1.04 21.16
C GLY A 34 -3.64 2.04 21.61
N SER A 35 -3.64 3.25 21.04
CA SER A 35 -4.64 4.29 21.33
C SER A 35 -5.92 4.10 20.51
N GLN A 36 -7.01 4.66 21.03
CA GLN A 36 -8.30 4.69 20.32
C GLN A 36 -8.23 5.63 19.11
N GLU A 37 -7.47 6.71 19.25
CA GLU A 37 -7.21 7.70 18.20
C GLU A 37 -6.50 7.07 17.00
N LEU A 38 -5.58 6.13 17.22
CA LEU A 38 -4.95 5.37 16.15
C LEU A 38 -5.98 4.52 15.38
N ALA A 39 -6.87 3.83 16.10
CA ALA A 39 -7.91 3.03 15.46
C ALA A 39 -8.85 3.91 14.62
N GLU A 40 -9.29 5.05 15.17
CA GLU A 40 -10.14 6.02 14.48
C GLU A 40 -9.46 6.65 13.27
N ALA A 41 -8.16 6.93 13.34
CA ALA A 41 -7.38 7.45 12.22
C ALA A 41 -7.26 6.46 11.05
N ILE A 42 -7.39 5.15 11.29
CA ILE A 42 -7.34 4.11 10.25
C ILE A 42 -8.69 3.93 9.55
N VAL A 43 -9.81 4.14 10.25
CA VAL A 43 -11.17 3.88 9.73
C VAL A 43 -11.44 4.47 8.32
N PRO A 44 -11.07 5.72 8.01
CA PRO A 44 -11.32 6.30 6.69
C PRO A 44 -10.65 5.56 5.53
N TYR A 45 -9.62 4.74 5.79
CA TYR A 45 -8.86 4.03 4.77
C TYR A 45 -9.38 2.62 4.47
N LEU A 46 -10.25 2.08 5.33
CA LEU A 46 -10.68 0.68 5.26
C LEU A 46 -11.51 0.35 4.01
N GLU A 47 -12.19 1.34 3.43
CA GLU A 47 -13.06 1.16 2.26
C GLU A 47 -12.25 1.04 0.95
N ASP A 48 -11.28 1.92 0.76
CA ASP A 48 -10.57 2.06 -0.52
C ASP A 48 -9.26 1.25 -0.58
N TYR A 49 -8.60 1.09 0.56
CA TYR A 49 -7.26 0.52 0.64
C TYR A 49 -7.27 -0.92 1.19
N ASP A 50 -6.13 -1.60 1.03
CA ASP A 50 -5.91 -2.95 1.56
C ASP A 50 -4.82 -2.98 2.64
N ALA A 51 -4.05 -1.90 2.72
CA ALA A 51 -2.99 -1.67 3.67
C ALA A 51 -2.78 -0.18 3.87
N VAL A 52 -2.23 0.18 5.03
CA VAL A 52 -1.77 1.53 5.35
C VAL A 52 -0.38 1.47 5.97
N LEU A 53 0.44 2.48 5.71
CA LEU A 53 1.59 2.80 6.52
C LEU A 53 1.14 3.65 7.71
N LEU A 54 1.74 3.40 8.87
CA LEU A 54 1.52 4.18 10.09
C LEU A 54 2.77 5.03 10.34
N GLU A 55 2.65 6.35 10.29
CA GLU A 55 3.78 7.27 10.45
C GLU A 55 4.57 6.96 11.73
N ASN A 56 5.90 6.85 11.60
CA ASN A 56 6.82 6.45 12.67
C ASN A 56 6.56 5.08 13.35
N HIS A 57 5.75 4.22 12.73
CA HIS A 57 5.50 2.85 13.18
C HIS A 57 5.91 1.85 12.10
N GLY A 58 4.96 1.44 11.26
CA GLY A 58 5.10 0.28 10.38
C GLY A 58 3.96 0.22 9.37
N VAL A 59 3.40 -0.96 9.20
CA VAL A 59 2.33 -1.25 8.23
C VAL A 59 1.22 -2.05 8.91
N ILE A 60 -0.03 -1.76 8.54
CA ILE A 60 -1.18 -2.61 8.81
C ILE A 60 -1.78 -3.04 7.48
N CYS A 61 -2.08 -4.32 7.32
CA CYS A 61 -2.79 -4.88 6.17
C CYS A 61 -4.01 -5.65 6.67
N TRP A 62 -5.07 -5.69 5.87
CA TRP A 62 -6.25 -6.52 6.14
C TRP A 62 -6.58 -7.38 4.92
N GLY A 63 -7.45 -8.37 5.10
CA GLY A 63 -7.89 -9.30 4.06
C GLY A 63 -9.14 -10.06 4.48
N SER A 64 -9.77 -10.76 3.52
CA SER A 64 -10.88 -11.69 3.78
C SER A 64 -10.50 -12.83 4.74
N ASP A 65 -9.22 -13.17 4.74
CA ASP A 65 -8.61 -14.21 5.57
C ASP A 65 -7.14 -13.85 5.85
N LEU A 66 -6.50 -14.66 6.70
CA LEU A 66 -5.12 -14.44 7.11
C LEU A 66 -4.12 -14.57 5.95
N GLU A 67 -4.39 -15.47 5.00
CA GLU A 67 -3.51 -15.70 3.85
C GLU A 67 -3.50 -14.48 2.92
N GLN A 68 -4.67 -13.93 2.63
CA GLN A 68 -4.78 -12.70 1.85
C GLN A 68 -4.12 -11.51 2.56
N ALA A 69 -4.32 -11.35 3.87
CA ALA A 69 -3.66 -10.29 4.64
C ALA A 69 -2.13 -10.45 4.62
N TYR A 70 -1.64 -11.68 4.70
CA TYR A 70 -0.21 -12.00 4.60
C TYR A 70 0.37 -11.69 3.21
N HIS A 71 -0.29 -12.10 2.13
CA HIS A 71 0.16 -11.79 0.77
C HIS A 71 0.17 -10.28 0.48
N ARG A 72 -0.80 -9.54 1.03
CA ARG A 72 -0.81 -8.06 0.96
C ARG A 72 0.39 -7.48 1.68
N LEU A 73 0.70 -7.96 2.89
CA LEU A 73 1.90 -7.54 3.64
C LEU A 73 3.20 -7.79 2.85
N GLU A 74 3.37 -8.98 2.25
CA GLU A 74 4.52 -9.29 1.40
C GLU A 74 4.60 -8.34 0.20
N THR A 75 3.45 -8.03 -0.42
CA THR A 75 3.39 -7.09 -1.54
C THR A 75 3.78 -5.68 -1.11
N VAL A 76 3.36 -5.22 0.08
CA VAL A 76 3.76 -3.90 0.62
C VAL A 76 5.28 -3.84 0.79
N GLU A 77 5.89 -4.86 1.39
CA GLU A 77 7.34 -4.89 1.61
C GLU A 77 8.11 -4.92 0.29
N PHE A 78 7.66 -5.72 -0.68
CA PHE A 78 8.19 -5.73 -2.04
C PHE A 78 8.12 -4.34 -2.68
N CYS A 79 6.96 -3.66 -2.60
CA CYS A 79 6.78 -2.32 -3.15
C CYS A 79 7.71 -1.30 -2.49
N ALA A 80 7.86 -1.36 -1.17
CA ALA A 80 8.77 -0.49 -0.44
C ALA A 80 10.23 -0.69 -0.87
N ALA A 81 10.67 -1.94 -0.98
CA ALA A 81 12.03 -2.27 -1.41
C ALA A 81 12.29 -1.79 -2.86
N VAL A 82 11.40 -2.13 -3.79
CA VAL A 82 11.51 -1.70 -5.20
C VAL A 82 11.54 -0.18 -5.31
N THR A 83 10.64 0.52 -4.62
CA THR A 83 10.58 1.99 -4.64
C THR A 83 11.87 2.60 -4.11
N LEU A 84 12.37 2.10 -2.97
CA LEU A 84 13.62 2.58 -2.38
C LEU A 84 14.80 2.39 -3.35
N TYR A 85 14.96 1.19 -3.90
CA TYR A 85 16.07 0.89 -4.80
C TYR A 85 15.95 1.65 -6.13
N ALA A 86 14.76 1.81 -6.68
CA ALA A 86 14.55 2.61 -7.89
C ALA A 86 14.94 4.09 -7.66
N GLN A 87 14.59 4.66 -6.51
CA GLN A 87 15.02 6.01 -6.13
C GLN A 87 16.55 6.10 -6.00
N MET A 88 17.19 5.09 -5.41
CA MET A 88 18.66 5.04 -5.30
C MET A 88 19.38 4.91 -6.65
N LEU A 89 18.73 4.29 -7.65
CA LEU A 89 19.25 4.13 -9.01
C LEU A 89 19.08 5.38 -9.90
N GLY A 90 18.64 6.50 -9.34
CA GLY A 90 18.47 7.78 -10.06
C GLY A 90 17.02 8.17 -10.34
N GLY A 91 16.05 7.44 -9.77
CA GLY A 91 14.64 7.80 -9.82
C GLY A 91 13.75 6.65 -10.31
N ALA A 92 12.53 6.59 -9.78
CA ALA A 92 11.53 5.63 -10.21
C ALA A 92 10.80 6.13 -11.48
N ARG A 93 10.44 5.20 -12.37
CA ARG A 93 9.64 5.48 -13.57
C ARG A 93 8.33 4.73 -13.46
N GLU A 94 7.24 5.46 -13.34
CA GLU A 94 5.90 4.88 -13.24
C GLU A 94 5.42 4.28 -14.56
N LEU A 95 4.48 3.35 -14.45
CA LEU A 95 3.75 2.77 -15.56
C LEU A 95 3.03 3.88 -16.35
N PRO A 96 2.98 3.79 -17.69
CA PRO A 96 2.24 4.74 -18.51
C PRO A 96 0.76 4.78 -18.09
N ALA A 97 0.20 5.98 -17.96
CA ALA A 97 -1.17 6.20 -17.48
C ALA A 97 -2.24 5.44 -18.30
N GLU A 98 -2.01 5.24 -19.60
CA GLU A 98 -2.90 4.47 -20.48
C GLU A 98 -3.04 3.00 -20.05
N HIS A 99 -1.96 2.40 -19.54
CA HIS A 99 -1.93 1.02 -19.08
C HIS A 99 -2.45 0.89 -17.64
N LEU A 100 -2.26 1.93 -16.83
CA LEU A 100 -2.70 1.96 -15.43
C LEU A 100 -4.22 1.75 -15.30
N GLN A 101 -5.02 2.36 -16.17
CA GLN A 101 -6.47 2.20 -16.13
C GLN A 101 -6.92 0.74 -16.34
N ASN A 102 -6.23 0.01 -17.21
CA ASN A 102 -6.50 -1.41 -17.44
C ASN A 102 -6.17 -2.24 -16.19
N LEU A 103 -5.05 -1.97 -15.52
CA LEU A 103 -4.67 -2.66 -14.29
C LEU A 103 -5.65 -2.37 -13.15
N LEU A 104 -6.10 -1.13 -13.00
CA LEU A 104 -7.13 -0.76 -12.01
C LEU A 104 -8.49 -1.41 -12.30
N ALA A 105 -8.84 -1.61 -13.58
CA ALA A 105 -10.02 -2.39 -13.96
C ALA A 105 -9.87 -3.86 -13.55
N VAL A 106 -8.72 -4.49 -13.82
CA VAL A 106 -8.43 -5.86 -13.39
C VAL A 106 -8.50 -6.00 -11.87
N ARG A 107 -7.90 -5.06 -11.12
CA ARG A 107 -7.98 -5.02 -9.66
C ARG A 107 -9.42 -5.03 -9.15
N ARG A 108 -10.29 -4.18 -9.71
CA ARG A 108 -11.71 -4.13 -9.34
C ARG A 108 -12.43 -5.46 -9.60
N MET A 109 -12.13 -6.12 -10.72
CA MET A 109 -12.66 -7.45 -11.02
C MET A 109 -12.19 -8.52 -10.02
N MET A 110 -10.93 -8.42 -9.55
CA MET A 110 -10.38 -9.35 -8.58
C MET A 110 -10.90 -9.11 -7.15
N LYS A 111 -11.04 -7.85 -6.72
CA LYS A 111 -11.64 -7.49 -5.41
C LYS A 111 -13.11 -7.93 -5.29
N GLY A 112 -13.85 -7.96 -6.40
CA GLY A 112 -15.26 -8.34 -6.42
C GLY A 112 -15.53 -9.85 -6.52
N ARG A 113 -14.50 -10.70 -6.56
CA ARG A 113 -14.68 -12.15 -6.51
C ARG A 113 -14.86 -12.58 -5.04
N PRO A 114 -15.96 -13.29 -4.71
CA PRO A 114 -16.24 -13.75 -3.35
C PRO A 114 -15.19 -14.75 -2.87
#